data_AF-A0A956BSI8-F1
#
_entry.id   AF-A0A956BSI8-F1
#
_cell.length_a   1.000
_cell.length_b   1.000
_cell.length_c   1.000
_cell.angle_alpha   90.00
_cell.angle_beta   90.00
_cell.angle_gamma   90.00
#
_symmetry.space_group_name_H-M   'P 1'
#
loop_
_entity.id
_entity.type
_entity.pdbx_description
1 polymer ?
#
loop_
_entity_poly.entity_id
_entity_poly.type
_entity_poly.pdbx_seq_one_letter_code
_entity_poly.pdbx_strand_id
1 'polypeptide(L)'
;MSLEILQDPRVRATEHRDLHGMGAAQTALELLMGLPFLLGTWACAARGFWLASLGLAFVFFLVGLRLVHDAFHRNLGLSRAGHDALLVVMSVLMGAAMHAIQFNHLRHHAHCMDDEDVEAFGARLPAHKALLYGPYFPWLLHRHALLHGGPRVRRFMALELGLWLALVVLALALPLPLLRFHLGVMLLGQCLTAFFAVWTVHHDCDRSHYIARTIRGRLKSVLTFNMFYHVEH
;
A
#
# COMPACT_ATOMS: atom_id res chain seq x y z
N MET A 1 0.14 -15.30 16.77
CA MET A 1 -1.19 -15.87 16.44
C MET A 1 -1.36 -17.20 17.16
N SER A 2 -2.36 -17.34 18.03
CA SER A 2 -2.69 -18.63 18.64
C SER A 2 -3.23 -19.58 17.57
N LEU A 3 -2.90 -20.87 17.65
CA LEU A 3 -3.43 -21.92 16.75
C LEU A 3 -4.97 -22.03 16.80
N GLU A 4 -5.61 -21.37 17.75
CA GLU A 4 -7.06 -21.30 17.94
C GLU A 4 -7.76 -20.59 16.76
N ILE A 5 -7.12 -19.59 16.13
CA ILE A 5 -7.73 -18.90 14.99
C ILE A 5 -7.98 -19.82 13.79
N LEU A 6 -7.16 -20.86 13.62
CA LEU A 6 -7.33 -21.89 12.57
C LEU A 6 -8.57 -22.77 12.82
N GLN A 7 -9.15 -22.70 14.01
CA GLN A 7 -10.39 -23.39 14.36
C GLN A 7 -11.62 -22.50 14.13
N ASP A 8 -11.45 -21.19 13.91
CA ASP A 8 -12.56 -20.27 13.64
C ASP A 8 -13.28 -20.67 12.34
N PRO A 9 -14.62 -20.85 12.36
CA PRO A 9 -15.39 -21.23 11.18
C PRO A 9 -15.21 -20.28 10.00
N ARG A 10 -14.93 -18.99 10.25
CA ARG A 10 -14.69 -17.98 9.21
C ARG A 10 -13.39 -18.23 8.47
N VAL A 11 -12.34 -18.64 9.19
CA VAL A 11 -11.03 -19.01 8.62
C VAL A 11 -11.10 -20.38 7.94
N ARG A 12 -11.80 -21.35 8.54
CA ARG A 12 -11.99 -22.67 7.89
C ARG A 12 -12.84 -22.60 6.62
N ALA A 13 -13.77 -21.66 6.55
CA ALA A 13 -14.56 -21.38 5.35
C ALA A 13 -13.78 -20.57 4.29
N THR A 14 -12.53 -20.16 4.58
CA THR A 14 -11.69 -19.57 3.55
C THR A 14 -11.10 -20.64 2.65
N GLU A 15 -11.48 -20.62 1.36
CA GLU A 15 -10.81 -21.41 0.33
C GLU A 15 -9.38 -20.88 0.21
N HIS A 16 -8.43 -21.56 0.85
CA HIS A 16 -7.03 -21.18 0.77
C HIS A 16 -6.55 -21.39 -0.66
N ARG A 17 -6.38 -20.30 -1.39
CA ARG A 17 -5.58 -20.30 -2.61
C ARG A 17 -4.14 -20.19 -2.17
N ASP A 18 -3.31 -21.13 -2.61
CA ASP A 18 -1.88 -21.02 -2.36
C ASP A 18 -1.36 -19.75 -3.05
N LEU A 19 -0.99 -18.75 -2.26
CA LEU A 19 -0.39 -17.50 -2.73
C LEU A 19 1.13 -17.69 -2.94
N HIS A 20 1.68 -18.87 -2.67
CA HIS A 20 3.08 -19.16 -2.95
C HIS A 20 3.34 -19.41 -4.45
N GLY A 21 4.10 -18.49 -5.04
CA GLY A 21 4.76 -18.68 -6.32
C GLY A 21 3.87 -18.36 -7.51
N MET A 22 3.69 -17.06 -7.79
CA MET A 22 3.10 -16.63 -9.05
C MET A 22 3.95 -17.11 -10.22
N GLY A 23 3.30 -17.66 -11.25
CA GLY A 23 3.97 -17.97 -12.51
C GLY A 23 4.44 -16.68 -13.21
N ALA A 24 5.44 -16.77 -14.08
CA ALA A 24 6.03 -15.59 -14.74
C ALA A 24 4.99 -14.68 -15.45
N ALA A 25 3.96 -15.26 -16.08
CA ALA A 25 2.89 -14.50 -16.70
C ALA A 25 2.00 -13.75 -15.69
N GLN A 26 1.74 -14.37 -14.53
CA GLN A 26 0.99 -13.73 -13.44
C GLN A 26 1.82 -12.61 -12.82
N THR A 27 3.11 -12.85 -12.53
CA THR A 27 4.04 -11.81 -12.08
C THR A 27 4.07 -10.63 -13.05
N ALA A 28 4.18 -10.88 -14.35
CA ALA A 28 4.16 -9.81 -15.36
C ALA A 28 2.83 -9.03 -15.36
N LEU A 29 1.70 -9.73 -15.23
CA LEU A 29 0.39 -9.08 -15.13
C LEU A 29 0.31 -8.18 -13.90
N GLU A 30 0.77 -8.64 -12.74
CA GLU A 30 0.78 -7.84 -11.50
C GLU A 30 1.63 -6.59 -11.63
N LEU A 31 2.86 -6.73 -12.15
CA LEU A 31 3.79 -5.62 -12.34
C LEU A 31 3.24 -4.57 -13.32
N LEU A 32 2.47 -5.00 -14.33
CA LEU A 32 1.95 -4.13 -15.38
C LEU A 32 0.54 -3.61 -15.10
N MET A 33 -0.17 -4.14 -14.10
CA MET A 33 -1.57 -3.83 -13.84
C MET A 33 -1.82 -2.32 -13.61
N GLY A 34 -0.90 -1.65 -12.91
CA GLY A 34 -0.99 -0.22 -12.64
C GLY A 34 -0.66 0.67 -13.85
N LEU A 35 0.09 0.16 -14.83
CA LEU A 35 0.67 0.97 -15.90
C LEU A 35 -0.39 1.67 -16.79
N PRO A 36 -1.49 1.02 -17.22
CA PRO A 36 -2.55 1.69 -17.98
C PRO A 36 -3.16 2.88 -17.22
N PHE A 37 -3.33 2.76 -15.90
CA PHE A 37 -3.89 3.82 -15.07
C PHE A 37 -2.90 4.97 -14.87
N LEU A 38 -1.60 4.67 -14.69
CA LEU A 38 -0.55 5.70 -14.62
C LEU A 38 -0.44 6.48 -15.92
N LEU A 39 -0.33 5.78 -17.05
CA LEU A 39 -0.23 6.40 -18.38
C LEU A 39 -1.52 7.17 -18.72
N GLY A 40 -2.68 6.63 -18.38
CA GLY A 40 -3.97 7.29 -18.54
C GLY A 40 -4.08 8.57 -17.71
N THR A 41 -3.63 8.53 -16.45
CA THR A 41 -3.53 9.70 -15.56
C THR A 41 -2.75 10.81 -16.23
N TRP A 42 -1.55 10.51 -16.73
CA TRP A 42 -0.69 11.49 -17.37
C TRP A 42 -1.25 11.99 -18.70
N ALA A 43 -1.81 11.10 -19.52
CA ALA A 43 -2.42 11.45 -20.79
C ALA A 43 -3.63 12.38 -20.63
N CYS A 44 -4.47 12.15 -19.61
CA CYS A 44 -5.61 13.01 -19.28
C CYS A 44 -5.14 14.36 -18.72
N ALA A 45 -4.18 14.39 -17.80
CA ALA A 45 -3.63 15.62 -17.23
C ALA A 45 -3.01 16.51 -18.33
N ALA A 46 -2.22 15.92 -19.23
CA ALA A 46 -1.59 16.63 -20.34
C ALA A 46 -2.61 17.27 -21.31
N ARG A 47 -3.85 16.76 -21.35
CA ARG A 47 -4.96 17.27 -22.18
C ARG A 47 -5.95 18.14 -21.40
N GLY A 48 -5.70 18.39 -20.11
CA GLY A 48 -6.60 19.17 -19.25
C GLY A 48 -7.85 18.43 -18.75
N PHE A 49 -7.95 17.11 -18.97
CA PHE A 49 -9.06 16.30 -18.45
C PHE A 49 -8.84 15.93 -16.97
N TRP A 50 -8.89 16.94 -16.10
CA TRP A 50 -8.48 16.82 -14.69
C TRP A 50 -9.29 15.79 -13.90
N LEU A 51 -10.62 15.74 -14.05
CA LEU A 51 -11.45 14.80 -13.30
C LEU A 51 -11.15 13.33 -13.69
N ALA A 52 -11.01 13.06 -14.99
CA ALA A 52 -10.62 11.74 -15.48
C ALA A 52 -9.21 11.37 -15.01
N SER A 53 -8.29 12.33 -15.04
CA SER A 53 -6.92 12.15 -14.54
C SER A 53 -6.89 11.79 -13.05
N LEU A 54 -7.66 12.50 -12.22
CA LEU A 54 -7.79 12.20 -10.78
C LEU A 54 -8.39 10.82 -10.53
N GLY A 55 -9.44 10.44 -11.28
CA GLY A 55 -10.04 9.12 -11.18
C GLY A 55 -9.05 8.00 -11.52
N LEU A 56 -8.27 8.17 -12.59
CA LEU A 56 -7.23 7.21 -12.98
C LEU A 56 -6.06 7.17 -11.98
N ALA A 57 -5.67 8.33 -11.42
CA ALA A 57 -4.62 8.42 -10.41
C ALA A 57 -5.03 7.67 -9.14
N PHE A 58 -6.29 7.80 -8.74
CA PHE A 58 -6.87 7.08 -7.61
C PHE A 58 -6.82 5.56 -7.84
N VAL A 59 -7.24 5.09 -9.02
CA VAL A 59 -7.17 3.66 -9.35
C VAL A 59 -5.73 3.16 -9.41
N PHE A 60 -4.81 3.92 -10.01
CA PHE A 60 -3.38 3.62 -9.99
C PHE A 60 -2.86 3.47 -8.55
N PHE A 61 -3.25 4.38 -7.66
CA PHE A 61 -2.81 4.33 -6.26
C PHE A 61 -3.31 3.08 -5.54
N LEU A 62 -4.58 2.68 -5.73
CA LEU A 62 -5.13 1.45 -5.15
C LEU A 62 -4.45 0.19 -5.68
N VAL A 63 -4.24 0.10 -7.01
CA VAL A 63 -3.49 -1.01 -7.61
C VAL A 63 -2.04 -1.02 -7.10
N GLY A 64 -1.45 0.16 -6.93
CA GLY A 64 -0.12 0.32 -6.35
C GLY A 64 -0.04 -0.19 -4.91
N LEU A 65 -1.02 0.14 -4.07
CA LEU A 65 -1.11 -0.38 -2.69
C LEU A 65 -1.13 -1.90 -2.67
N ARG A 66 -1.92 -2.53 -3.55
CA ARG A 66 -1.93 -3.99 -3.69
C ARG A 66 -0.56 -4.53 -4.12
N LEU A 67 0.05 -3.94 -5.14
CA LEU A 67 1.33 -4.41 -5.65
C LEU A 67 2.43 -4.32 -4.60
N VAL A 68 2.49 -3.23 -3.84
CA VAL A 68 3.48 -3.08 -2.76
C VAL A 68 3.16 -4.00 -1.58
N HIS A 69 1.89 -4.25 -1.27
CA HIS A 69 1.48 -5.23 -0.26
C HIS A 69 2.01 -6.64 -0.60
N ASP A 70 1.79 -7.11 -1.84
CA ASP A 70 2.30 -8.40 -2.30
C ASP A 70 3.85 -8.42 -2.31
N ALA A 71 4.48 -7.29 -2.64
CA ALA A 71 5.92 -7.15 -2.58
C ALA A 71 6.48 -7.14 -1.15
N PHE A 72 5.74 -6.61 -0.17
CA PHE A 72 6.13 -6.63 1.24
C PHE A 72 6.28 -8.06 1.74
N HIS A 73 5.34 -8.92 1.37
CA HIS A 73 5.30 -10.34 1.70
C HIS A 73 6.14 -11.24 0.80
N ARG A 74 6.68 -10.68 -0.30
CA ARG A 74 7.49 -11.39 -1.32
C ARG A 74 6.72 -12.44 -2.12
N ASN A 75 5.45 -12.15 -2.43
CA ASN A 75 4.56 -13.09 -3.10
C ASN A 75 4.59 -13.00 -4.64
N LEU A 76 5.38 -12.10 -5.22
CA LEU A 76 5.37 -11.84 -6.67
C LEU A 76 6.26 -12.80 -7.49
N GLY A 77 6.87 -13.82 -6.88
CA GLY A 77 7.77 -14.74 -7.59
C GLY A 77 9.10 -14.10 -8.01
N LEU A 78 9.42 -12.90 -7.53
CA LEU A 78 10.70 -12.21 -7.79
C LEU A 78 11.80 -12.67 -6.83
N SER A 79 13.06 -12.44 -7.20
CA SER A 79 14.17 -12.56 -6.25
C SER A 79 14.04 -11.53 -5.13
N ARG A 80 14.80 -11.67 -4.03
CA ARG A 80 14.82 -10.68 -2.94
C ARG A 80 15.18 -9.28 -3.45
N ALA A 81 16.22 -9.20 -4.28
CA ALA A 81 16.63 -7.94 -4.91
C ALA A 81 15.58 -7.40 -5.88
N GLY A 82 14.84 -8.27 -6.57
CA GLY A 82 13.73 -7.88 -7.43
C GLY A 82 12.59 -7.21 -6.67
N HIS A 83 12.24 -7.73 -5.48
CA HIS A 83 11.28 -7.08 -4.60
C HIS A 83 11.79 -5.75 -4.08
N ASP A 84 13.04 -5.67 -3.60
CA ASP A 84 13.62 -4.40 -3.13
C ASP A 84 13.63 -3.34 -4.25
N ALA A 85 13.99 -3.73 -5.48
CA ALA A 85 13.99 -2.84 -6.64
C ALA A 85 12.57 -2.36 -6.99
N LEU A 86 11.59 -3.26 -6.95
CA LEU A 86 10.18 -2.89 -7.13
C LEU A 86 9.72 -1.88 -6.08
N LEU A 87 10.06 -2.09 -4.81
CA LEU A 87 9.70 -1.15 -3.73
C LEU A 87 10.33 0.22 -3.93
N VAL A 88 11.58 0.31 -4.42
CA VAL A 88 12.20 1.60 -4.76
C VAL A 88 11.47 2.26 -5.93
N VAL A 89 11.13 1.52 -6.99
CA VAL A 89 10.35 2.07 -8.12
C VAL A 89 8.98 2.57 -7.66
N MET A 90 8.27 1.78 -6.87
CA MET A 90 6.96 2.14 -6.35
C MET A 90 7.04 3.30 -5.35
N SER A 91 8.14 3.40 -4.59
CA SER A 91 8.40 4.58 -3.75
C SER A 91 8.35 5.83 -4.61
N VAL A 92 9.19 5.89 -5.66
CA VAL A 92 9.27 7.01 -6.61
C VAL A 92 7.91 7.34 -7.24
N LEU A 93 7.14 6.32 -7.62
CA LEU A 93 5.85 6.53 -8.25
C LEU A 93 4.75 6.96 -7.28
N MET A 94 4.78 6.56 -5.99
CA MET A 94 3.64 6.71 -5.07
C MET A 94 3.83 7.70 -3.92
N GLY A 95 5.02 8.25 -3.63
CA GLY A 95 5.11 9.32 -2.63
C GLY A 95 5.55 8.94 -1.23
N ALA A 96 6.14 7.77 -1.03
CA ALA A 96 6.58 7.34 0.29
C ALA A 96 7.77 6.38 0.21
N ALA A 97 8.54 6.26 1.30
CA ALA A 97 9.57 5.25 1.43
C ALA A 97 8.92 3.88 1.68
N MET A 98 8.82 3.06 0.62
CA MET A 98 8.15 1.77 0.69
C MET A 98 8.84 0.79 1.63
N HIS A 99 10.16 0.90 1.85
CA HIS A 99 10.82 0.06 2.84
C HIS A 99 10.48 0.46 4.28
N ALA A 100 10.13 1.72 4.53
CA ALA A 100 9.58 2.12 5.83
C ALA A 100 8.19 1.53 6.04
N ILE A 101 7.34 1.61 5.00
CA ILE A 101 5.99 1.05 5.05
C ILE A 101 6.07 -0.47 5.22
N GLN A 102 6.89 -1.18 4.43
CA GLN A 102 7.13 -2.62 4.56
C GLN A 102 7.50 -3.02 5.99
N PHE A 103 8.43 -2.28 6.63
CA PHE A 103 8.85 -2.56 7.99
C PHE A 103 7.69 -2.50 8.98
N ASN A 104 6.83 -1.49 8.86
CA ASN A 104 5.66 -1.37 9.73
C ASN A 104 4.58 -2.39 9.38
N HIS A 105 4.34 -2.65 8.10
CA HIS A 105 3.36 -3.62 7.61
C HIS A 105 3.65 -5.05 8.11
N LEU A 106 4.90 -5.49 8.03
CA LEU A 106 5.28 -6.81 8.55
C LEU A 106 5.16 -6.89 10.08
N ARG A 107 5.37 -5.76 10.78
CA ARG A 107 5.12 -5.67 12.22
C ARG A 107 3.62 -5.69 12.52
N HIS A 108 2.80 -4.98 11.75
CA HIS A 108 1.35 -5.03 11.84
C HIS A 108 0.86 -6.47 11.77
N HIS A 109 1.32 -7.28 10.82
CA HIS A 109 0.94 -8.71 10.80
C HIS A 109 1.44 -9.51 12.03
N ALA A 110 2.63 -9.20 12.55
CA ALA A 110 3.18 -9.88 13.74
C ALA A 110 2.47 -9.49 15.05
N HIS A 111 1.96 -8.26 15.12
CA HIS A 111 1.44 -7.58 16.31
C HIS A 111 -0.02 -7.11 16.10
N CYS A 112 -0.75 -7.76 15.19
CA CYS A 112 -1.99 -7.22 14.63
C CYS A 112 -2.98 -6.75 15.71
N MET A 113 -3.31 -5.47 15.66
CA MET A 113 -4.26 -4.80 16.56
C MET A 113 -3.87 -4.83 18.05
N ASP A 114 -2.61 -5.08 18.39
CA ASP A 114 -2.06 -4.85 19.71
C ASP A 114 -1.67 -3.36 19.91
N ASP A 115 -1.03 -3.04 21.03
CA ASP A 115 -0.58 -1.68 21.35
C ASP A 115 0.78 -1.31 20.70
N GLU A 116 1.55 -2.30 20.24
CA GLU A 116 2.79 -2.12 19.49
C GLU A 116 2.55 -1.90 17.97
N ASP A 117 1.33 -2.19 17.51
CA ASP A 117 0.88 -1.97 16.14
C ASP A 117 0.53 -0.50 15.86
N VAL A 118 1.56 0.23 15.46
CA VAL A 118 1.45 1.64 15.02
C VAL A 118 0.56 1.84 13.80
N GLU A 119 0.34 0.78 13.00
CA GLU A 119 -0.46 0.85 11.79
C GLU A 119 -1.96 0.84 12.11
N ALA A 120 -2.36 -0.02 13.06
CA ALA A 120 -3.75 -0.23 13.46
C ALA A 120 -4.45 0.96 14.13
N PHE A 121 -3.72 2.00 14.57
CA PHE A 121 -4.32 3.14 15.28
C PHE A 121 -5.50 3.75 14.51
N GLY A 122 -5.36 3.89 13.20
CA GLY A 122 -6.40 4.47 12.34
C GLY A 122 -7.72 3.69 12.40
N ALA A 123 -7.69 2.36 12.52
CA ALA A 123 -8.88 1.51 12.56
C ALA A 123 -9.73 1.69 13.82
N ARG A 124 -9.14 2.21 14.90
CA ARG A 124 -9.85 2.46 16.18
C ARG A 124 -10.66 3.75 16.16
N LEU A 125 -10.47 4.59 15.13
CA LEU A 125 -11.11 5.89 15.01
C LEU A 125 -12.45 5.81 14.26
N PRO A 126 -13.39 6.74 14.51
CA PRO A 126 -14.49 7.01 13.59
C PRO A 126 -13.97 7.41 12.20
N ALA A 127 -14.71 7.07 11.14
CA ALA A 127 -14.31 7.28 9.73
C ALA A 127 -13.73 8.68 9.43
N HIS A 128 -14.42 9.74 9.87
CA HIS A 128 -13.97 11.11 9.63
C HIS A 128 -12.63 11.44 10.33
N LYS A 129 -12.39 10.89 11.53
CA LYS A 129 -11.13 11.04 12.24
C LYS A 129 -10.02 10.22 11.59
N ALA A 130 -10.32 9.03 11.08
CA ALA A 130 -9.37 8.22 10.31
C ALA A 130 -8.92 8.94 9.03
N LEU A 131 -9.83 9.67 8.36
CA LEU A 131 -9.48 10.50 7.21
C LEU A 131 -8.58 11.69 7.60
N LEU A 132 -8.90 12.39 8.69
CA LEU A 132 -8.10 13.50 9.20
C LEU A 132 -6.73 13.06 9.76
N TYR A 133 -6.63 11.82 10.23
CA TYR A 133 -5.39 11.18 10.66
C TYR A 133 -4.44 10.88 9.48
N GLY A 134 -5.00 10.79 8.28
CA GLY A 134 -4.33 10.50 7.03
C GLY A 134 -2.96 11.14 6.82
N PRO A 135 -2.82 12.48 6.90
CA PRO A 135 -1.53 13.15 6.70
C PRO A 135 -0.47 12.79 7.75
N TYR A 136 -0.88 12.46 8.98
CA TYR A 136 0.04 12.08 10.04
C TYR A 136 0.53 10.63 9.89
N PHE A 137 -0.28 9.76 9.29
CA PHE A 137 0.01 8.33 9.20
C PHE A 137 1.32 8.02 8.46
N PRO A 138 1.60 8.53 7.23
CA PRO A 138 2.89 8.31 6.58
C PRO A 138 4.05 8.79 7.45
N TRP A 139 3.94 9.96 8.09
CA TRP A 139 4.99 10.47 8.98
C TRP A 139 5.26 9.53 10.14
N LEU A 140 4.21 8.99 10.78
CA LEU A 140 4.33 8.03 11.87
C LEU A 140 5.10 6.78 11.43
N LEU A 141 4.73 6.19 10.28
CA LEU A 141 5.40 5.00 9.76
C LEU A 141 6.88 5.25 9.49
N HIS A 142 7.21 6.38 8.88
CA HIS A 142 8.61 6.75 8.61
C HIS A 142 9.38 6.98 9.91
N ARG A 143 8.81 7.72 10.86
CA ARG A 143 9.44 7.94 12.17
C ARG A 143 9.68 6.63 12.91
N HIS A 144 8.69 5.75 12.93
CA HIS A 144 8.80 4.46 13.60
C HIS A 144 9.87 3.57 12.95
N ALA A 145 9.92 3.51 11.62
CA ALA A 145 10.95 2.78 10.88
C ALA A 145 12.35 3.37 11.04
N LEU A 146 12.50 4.70 11.17
CA LEU A 146 13.79 5.33 11.48
C LEU A 146 14.29 4.94 12.87
N LEU A 147 13.41 4.97 13.87
CA LEU A 147 13.78 4.67 15.26
C LEU A 147 14.10 3.19 15.45
N HIS A 148 13.24 2.30 14.96
CA HIS A 148 13.29 0.86 15.28
C HIS A 148 13.79 -0.02 14.13
N GLY A 149 13.83 0.49 12.90
CA GLY A 149 14.33 -0.25 11.75
C GLY A 149 15.84 -0.41 11.78
N GLY A 150 16.32 -1.57 11.34
CA GLY A 150 17.75 -1.88 11.23
C GLY A 150 18.46 -1.08 10.12
N PRO A 151 19.80 -1.24 9.99
CA PRO A 151 20.60 -0.47 9.04
C PRO A 151 20.14 -0.59 7.59
N ARG A 152 19.64 -1.76 7.19
CA ARG A 152 19.12 -1.99 5.83
C ARG A 152 17.89 -1.13 5.53
N VAL A 153 16.91 -1.11 6.44
CA VAL A 153 15.68 -0.30 6.31
C VAL A 153 16.07 1.17 6.17
N ARG A 154 16.94 1.67 7.06
CA ARG A 154 17.39 3.06 7.06
C ARG A 154 18.10 3.47 5.77
N ARG A 155 18.92 2.58 5.16
CA ARG A 155 19.58 2.84 3.87
C ARG A 155 18.59 2.98 2.72
N PHE A 156 17.62 2.06 2.64
CA PHE A 156 16.58 2.16 1.61
C PHE A 156 15.70 3.39 1.82
N MET A 157 15.33 3.70 3.05
CA MET A 157 14.59 4.92 3.36
C MET A 157 15.34 6.18 2.92
N ALA A 158 16.65 6.26 3.21
CA ALA A 158 17.46 7.39 2.77
C ALA A 158 17.51 7.51 1.23
N LEU A 159 17.65 6.38 0.53
CA LEU A 159 17.58 6.34 -0.93
C LEU A 159 16.23 6.82 -1.46
N GLU A 160 15.13 6.24 -0.97
CA GLU A 160 13.77 6.52 -1.44
C GLU A 160 13.34 7.97 -1.16
N LEU A 161 13.62 8.47 0.05
CA LEU A 161 13.38 9.86 0.42
C LEU A 161 14.28 10.82 -0.37
N GLY A 162 15.54 10.45 -0.62
CA GLY A 162 16.45 11.21 -1.46
C GLY A 162 15.97 11.33 -2.91
N LEU A 163 15.47 10.25 -3.49
CA LEU A 163 14.86 10.24 -4.83
C LEU A 163 13.60 11.12 -4.87
N TRP A 164 12.75 11.05 -3.85
CA TRP A 164 11.58 11.92 -3.76
C TRP A 164 11.93 13.39 -3.61
N LEU A 165 12.91 13.71 -2.75
CA LEU A 165 13.40 15.06 -2.60
C LEU A 165 13.94 15.61 -3.92
N ALA A 166 14.69 14.80 -4.67
CA ALA A 166 15.19 15.17 -6.00
C ALA A 166 14.04 15.48 -6.97
N LEU A 167 12.97 14.68 -6.99
CA LEU A 167 11.79 14.95 -7.82
C LEU A 167 11.06 16.23 -7.41
N VAL A 168 10.92 16.49 -6.11
CA VAL A 168 10.32 17.74 -5.60
C VAL A 168 11.15 18.94 -6.02
N VAL A 169 12.47 18.88 -5.82
CA VAL A 169 13.39 19.95 -6.26
C VAL A 169 13.29 20.18 -7.76
N LEU A 170 13.27 19.12 -8.57
CA LEU A 170 13.11 19.21 -10.02
C LEU A 170 11.77 19.84 -10.41
N ALA A 171 10.68 19.46 -9.74
CA ALA A 171 9.35 20.01 -9.97
C ALA A 171 9.26 21.50 -9.63
N LEU A 172 9.98 21.97 -8.60
CA LEU A 172 10.04 23.38 -8.22
C LEU A 172 10.96 24.19 -9.15
N ALA A 173 12.11 23.61 -9.54
CA ALA A 173 13.12 24.30 -10.34
C ALA A 173 12.74 24.43 -11.83
N LEU A 174 11.98 23.48 -12.39
CA LEU A 174 11.64 23.44 -13.81
C LEU A 174 10.13 23.56 -14.05
N PRO A 175 9.69 24.09 -15.22
CA PRO A 175 8.28 24.18 -15.60
C PRO A 175 7.72 22.81 -16.02
N LEU A 176 7.66 21.87 -15.09
CA LEU A 176 7.17 20.50 -15.29
C LEU A 176 5.78 20.32 -14.65
N PRO A 177 4.69 20.83 -15.26
CA PRO A 177 3.35 20.81 -14.65
C PRO A 177 2.85 19.38 -14.42
N LEU A 178 3.18 18.45 -15.31
CA LEU A 178 2.79 17.05 -15.16
C LEU A 178 3.47 16.39 -13.95
N LEU A 179 4.74 16.68 -13.71
CA LEU A 179 5.46 16.19 -12.54
C LEU A 179 4.85 16.78 -11.26
N ARG A 180 4.60 18.09 -11.21
CA ARG A 180 3.95 18.75 -10.06
C ARG A 180 2.58 18.14 -9.76
N PHE A 181 1.78 17.91 -10.80
CA PHE A 181 0.49 17.25 -10.68
C PHE A 181 0.65 15.84 -10.10
N HIS A 182 1.53 15.02 -10.69
CA HIS A 182 1.79 13.64 -10.23
C HIS A 182 2.23 13.61 -8.75
N LEU A 183 3.21 14.42 -8.37
CA LEU A 183 3.68 14.48 -6.98
C LEU A 183 2.55 14.89 -6.03
N GLY A 184 1.75 15.90 -6.41
CA GLY A 184 0.63 16.38 -5.60
C GLY A 184 -0.46 15.31 -5.39
N VAL A 185 -0.87 14.62 -6.44
CA VAL A 185 -1.91 13.58 -6.34
C VAL A 185 -1.43 12.35 -5.58
N MET A 186 -0.15 11.99 -5.70
CA MET A 186 0.42 10.87 -4.95
C MET A 186 0.58 11.19 -3.47
N LEU A 187 0.99 12.41 -3.11
CA LEU A 187 0.99 12.87 -1.71
C LEU A 187 -0.42 12.85 -1.12
N LEU A 188 -1.42 13.31 -1.88
CA LEU A 188 -2.83 13.20 -1.46
C LEU A 188 -3.22 11.73 -1.27
N GLY A 189 -2.83 10.84 -2.18
CA GLY A 189 -3.04 9.40 -2.06
C GLY A 189 -2.44 8.83 -0.76
N GLN A 190 -1.22 9.22 -0.41
CA GLN A 190 -0.57 8.78 0.83
C GLN A 190 -1.34 9.20 2.09
N CYS A 191 -1.97 10.38 2.07
CA CYS A 191 -2.86 10.80 3.14
C CYS A 191 -4.14 9.93 3.23
N LEU A 192 -4.49 9.18 2.19
CA LEU A 192 -5.68 8.33 2.19
C LEU A 192 -5.36 6.87 2.56
N THR A 193 -4.08 6.49 2.67
CA THR A 193 -3.65 5.11 2.94
C THR A 193 -4.25 4.55 4.24
N ALA A 194 -4.16 5.28 5.35
CA ALA A 194 -4.73 4.83 6.63
C ALA A 194 -6.23 4.52 6.54
N PHE A 195 -6.97 5.29 5.72
CA PHE A 195 -8.39 5.06 5.55
C PHE A 195 -8.66 3.82 4.70
N PHE A 196 -8.05 3.72 3.52
CA PHE A 196 -8.36 2.65 2.56
C PHE A 196 -7.67 1.32 2.80
N ALA A 197 -6.49 1.32 3.43
CA ALA A 197 -5.71 0.11 3.68
C ALA A 197 -5.90 -0.43 5.11
N VAL A 198 -6.23 0.45 6.08
CA VAL A 198 -6.33 0.06 7.49
C VAL A 198 -7.77 0.17 8.00
N TRP A 199 -8.39 1.36 7.93
CA TRP A 199 -9.72 1.57 8.50
C TRP A 199 -10.80 0.69 7.84
N THR A 200 -10.86 0.66 6.51
CA THR A 200 -11.82 -0.18 5.76
C THR A 200 -11.70 -1.66 6.08
N VAL A 201 -10.50 -2.12 6.46
CA VAL A 201 -10.15 -3.53 6.63
C VAL A 201 -10.30 -3.99 8.08
N HIS A 202 -9.91 -3.17 9.05
CA HIS A 202 -9.85 -3.56 10.47
C HIS A 202 -10.91 -2.89 11.35
N HIS A 203 -11.61 -1.86 10.87
CA HIS A 203 -12.63 -1.20 11.68
C HIS A 203 -13.76 -2.18 12.07
N ASP A 204 -14.12 -2.18 13.35
CA ASP A 204 -15.10 -3.08 13.96
C ASP A 204 -14.86 -4.58 13.70
N CYS A 205 -13.62 -4.99 13.43
CA CYS A 205 -13.29 -6.41 13.33
C CYS A 205 -13.33 -7.08 14.71
N ASP A 206 -13.60 -8.38 14.70
CA ASP A 206 -13.73 -9.18 15.91
C ASP A 206 -12.46 -9.11 16.75
N ARG A 207 -12.57 -8.63 17.99
CA ARG A 207 -11.42 -8.37 18.87
C ARG A 207 -10.89 -9.62 19.55
N SER A 208 -11.58 -10.76 19.44
CA SER A 208 -11.12 -12.03 20.01
C SER A 208 -9.94 -12.62 19.21
N HIS A 209 -10.00 -12.49 17.88
CA HIS A 209 -9.00 -13.08 16.97
C HIS A 209 -8.52 -12.11 15.87
N TYR A 210 -8.99 -10.86 15.88
CA TYR A 210 -8.62 -9.77 14.95
C TYR A 210 -8.69 -10.16 13.47
N ILE A 211 -9.76 -10.87 13.10
CA ILE A 211 -10.01 -11.31 11.73
C ILE A 211 -10.38 -10.07 10.89
N ALA A 212 -9.46 -9.66 10.02
CA ALA A 212 -9.65 -8.60 9.06
C ALA A 212 -10.85 -8.88 8.12
N ARG A 213 -11.50 -7.83 7.62
CA ARG A 213 -12.56 -7.98 6.63
C ARG A 213 -11.96 -8.50 5.31
N THR A 214 -12.53 -9.58 4.81
CA THR A 214 -12.24 -10.10 3.46
C THR A 214 -13.43 -9.85 2.55
N ILE A 215 -13.21 -9.18 1.41
CA ILE A 215 -14.27 -8.95 0.42
C ILE A 215 -14.33 -10.15 -0.53
N ARG A 216 -15.48 -10.83 -0.57
CA ARG A 216 -15.75 -11.97 -1.45
C ARG A 216 -16.82 -11.65 -2.51
N GLY A 217 -16.64 -12.25 -3.69
CA GLY A 217 -17.56 -12.19 -4.82
C GLY A 217 -16.87 -11.72 -6.09
N ARG A 218 -16.98 -12.49 -7.17
CA ARG A 218 -16.23 -12.31 -8.43
C ARG A 218 -16.20 -10.86 -8.95
N LEU A 219 -17.34 -10.16 -8.89
CA LEU A 219 -17.44 -8.76 -9.30
C LEU A 219 -16.72 -7.80 -8.34
N LYS A 220 -16.92 -7.98 -7.03
CA LYS A 220 -16.30 -7.12 -6.00
C LYS A 220 -14.79 -7.34 -5.91
N SER A 221 -14.34 -8.57 -6.05
CA SER A 221 -12.92 -8.94 -6.08
C SER A 221 -12.23 -8.36 -7.33
N VAL A 222 -12.86 -8.40 -8.50
CA VAL A 222 -12.31 -7.73 -9.71
C VAL A 222 -12.27 -6.22 -9.55
N LEU A 223 -13.33 -5.60 -9.02
CA LEU A 223 -13.41 -4.14 -8.83
C LEU A 223 -12.44 -3.60 -7.78
N THR A 224 -12.09 -4.42 -6.79
CA THR A 224 -11.11 -4.09 -5.74
C THR A 224 -9.72 -4.62 -6.08
N PHE A 225 -9.53 -5.13 -7.30
CA PHE A 225 -8.28 -5.74 -7.75
C PHE A 225 -7.77 -6.85 -6.84
N ASN A 226 -8.62 -7.53 -6.08
CA ASN A 226 -8.23 -8.54 -5.08
C ASN A 226 -7.43 -7.96 -3.90
N MET A 227 -7.48 -6.65 -3.65
CA MET A 227 -6.70 -5.97 -2.60
C MET A 227 -7.11 -6.37 -1.17
N PHE A 228 -8.30 -6.95 -0.97
CA PHE A 228 -8.86 -7.22 0.36
C PHE A 228 -8.97 -8.72 0.68
N TYR A 229 -7.98 -9.54 0.29
CA TYR A 229 -7.84 -10.93 0.78
C TYR A 229 -7.00 -10.99 2.07
N HIS A 230 -7.28 -10.08 3.01
CA HIS A 230 -6.41 -9.83 4.15
C HIS A 230 -6.32 -10.99 5.16
N VAL A 231 -7.31 -11.89 5.17
CA VAL A 231 -7.30 -13.13 6.00
C VAL A 231 -6.50 -14.27 5.34
N GLU A 232 -6.25 -14.19 4.03
CA GLU A 232 -5.56 -15.24 3.27
C GLU A 232 -4.03 -15.03 3.25
N HIS A 233 -3.57 -13.82 3.62
CA HIS A 233 -2.16 -13.46 3.81
C HIS A 233 -1.72 -13.67 5.26
#